data_AF-A2D754-F1
#
_entry.id   AF-A2D754-F1
#
_cell.length_a   1.000
_cell.length_b   1.000
_cell.length_c   1.000
_cell.angle_alpha   90.00
_cell.angle_beta   90.00
_cell.angle_gamma   90.00
#
_symmetry.space_group_name_H-M   'P 1'
#
loop_
_entity.id
_entity.type
_entity.pdbx_description
1 polymer ?
#
loop_
_entity_poly.entity_id
_entity_poly.type
_entity_poly.pdbx_seq_one_letter_code
_entity_poly.pdbx_strand_id
1 'polypeptide(L)'
;MALCLIDNLSKIRVKEIELFAELYQKISNEFSFIIKPNNERLATILHYKGLRFENFVAKLTQEEILNLYSTETPLFYIAWDKVDDLKNKFPNLELAKKINDEITPLDCAIKYGSELCFNYLKNIGAKYTYQSIKYAVQGSNTNIFMQMLEEGKSYDKMINTALDNRNYEIAEYLKSHYGQEPDSIAESMYFGNYDVASYLLSLGCNLNNTYIIFLLMSIIVLPYYFSIGALHCFLQFSLYSSLSLFYEILFLFIFIIVL
;
A
#
# COMPACT_ATOMS: atom_id res chain seq x y z
N MET A 1 15.02 6.64 -3.81
CA MET A 1 13.59 6.79 -3.44
C MET A 1 12.70 5.75 -4.11
N ALA A 2 12.66 5.68 -5.45
CA ALA A 2 11.80 4.74 -6.18
C ALA A 2 11.91 3.26 -5.72
N LEU A 3 13.13 2.72 -5.61
CA LEU A 3 13.34 1.34 -5.13
C LEU A 3 12.81 1.10 -3.70
N CYS A 4 12.89 2.11 -2.82
CA CYS A 4 12.35 2.03 -1.46
C CYS A 4 10.81 2.04 -1.46
N LEU A 5 10.20 2.84 -2.34
CA LEU A 5 8.75 2.83 -2.53
C LEU A 5 8.27 1.47 -3.04
N ILE A 6 8.96 0.90 -4.03
CA ILE A 6 8.67 -0.44 -4.55
C ILE A 6 8.80 -1.49 -3.44
N ASP A 7 9.87 -1.43 -2.65
CA ASP A 7 10.07 -2.33 -1.49
C ASP A 7 8.90 -2.25 -0.50
N ASN A 8 8.45 -1.06 -0.13
CA ASN A 8 7.32 -0.88 0.79
C ASN A 8 5.99 -1.31 0.17
N LEU A 9 5.71 -0.95 -1.08
CA LEU A 9 4.48 -1.34 -1.78
C LEU A 9 4.38 -2.85 -1.94
N SER A 10 5.49 -3.53 -2.20
CA SER A 10 5.54 -4.98 -2.35
C SER A 10 5.17 -5.75 -1.07
N LYS A 11 5.25 -5.11 0.10
CA LYS A 11 4.78 -5.69 1.38
C LYS A 11 3.26 -5.62 1.53
N ILE A 12 2.65 -4.58 0.96
CA ILE A 12 1.20 -4.34 1.02
C ILE A 12 0.51 -5.17 -0.07
N ARG A 13 0.98 -5.02 -1.32
CA ARG A 13 0.39 -5.63 -2.51
C ARG A 13 1.10 -6.92 -2.90
N VAL A 14 1.02 -7.89 -2.00
CA VAL A 14 1.75 -9.17 -2.12
C VAL A 14 1.42 -9.97 -3.38
N LYS A 15 0.21 -9.81 -3.96
CA LYS A 15 -0.19 -10.48 -5.22
C LYS A 15 0.51 -9.89 -6.44
N GLU A 16 0.97 -8.64 -6.36
CA GLU A 16 1.66 -7.92 -7.45
C GLU A 16 3.19 -8.00 -7.31
N ILE A 17 3.72 -8.88 -6.45
CA ILE A 17 5.15 -8.91 -6.12
C ILE A 17 6.05 -9.19 -7.32
N GLU A 18 5.56 -9.93 -8.32
CA GLU A 18 6.30 -10.16 -9.56
C GLU A 18 6.42 -8.88 -10.40
N LEU A 19 5.33 -8.12 -10.53
CA LEU A 19 5.32 -6.81 -11.20
C LEU A 19 6.30 -5.85 -10.52
N PHE A 20 6.31 -5.82 -9.18
CA PHE A 20 7.28 -5.01 -8.44
C PHE A 20 8.71 -5.47 -8.65
N ALA A 21 8.97 -6.78 -8.70
CA ALA A 21 10.30 -7.31 -8.98
C ALA A 21 10.79 -6.92 -10.38
N GLU A 22 9.92 -6.96 -11.39
CA GLU A 22 10.26 -6.53 -12.75
C GLU A 22 10.58 -5.04 -12.81
N LEU A 23 9.75 -4.21 -12.20
CA LEU A 23 9.98 -2.77 -12.14
C LEU A 23 11.27 -2.44 -11.40
N TYR A 24 11.50 -3.09 -10.25
CA TYR A 24 12.72 -2.94 -9.47
C TYR A 24 13.96 -3.30 -10.30
N GLN A 25 13.94 -4.45 -10.97
CA GLN A 25 15.05 -4.91 -11.80
C GLN A 25 15.34 -3.96 -12.97
N LYS A 26 14.29 -3.48 -13.66
CA LYS A 26 14.45 -2.51 -14.76
C LYS A 26 15.15 -1.24 -14.28
N ILE A 27 14.72 -0.66 -13.16
CA ILE A 27 15.34 0.53 -12.56
C ILE A 27 16.78 0.21 -12.13
N SER A 28 17.00 -0.89 -11.42
CA SER A 28 18.34 -1.28 -10.98
C SER A 28 19.33 -1.46 -12.13
N ASN A 29 18.90 -2.05 -13.25
CA ASN A 29 19.74 -2.24 -14.42
C ASN A 29 20.04 -0.92 -15.13
N GLU A 30 19.02 -0.08 -15.35
CA GLU A 30 19.16 1.23 -16.02
C GLU A 30 20.19 2.12 -15.30
N PHE A 31 20.14 2.15 -13.98
CA PHE A 31 21.01 3.00 -13.16
C PHE A 31 22.24 2.26 -12.61
N SER A 32 22.47 1.00 -12.99
CA SER A 32 23.54 0.14 -12.46
C SER A 32 23.61 0.14 -10.92
N PHE A 33 22.44 0.15 -10.27
CA PHE A 33 22.30 0.35 -8.83
C PHE A 33 21.55 -0.81 -8.17
N ILE A 34 22.29 -1.61 -7.41
CA ILE A 34 21.79 -2.85 -6.80
C ILE A 34 21.82 -2.68 -5.27
N ILE A 35 20.65 -2.35 -4.71
CA ILE A 35 20.40 -2.41 -3.28
C ILE A 35 19.50 -3.61 -3.00
N LYS A 36 19.77 -4.34 -1.91
CA LYS A 36 18.88 -5.40 -1.44
C LYS A 36 17.62 -4.77 -0.82
N PRO A 37 16.40 -5.12 -1.27
CA PRO A 37 15.18 -4.66 -0.60
C PRO A 37 15.05 -5.31 0.79
N ASN A 38 14.31 -4.64 1.69
CA ASN A 38 14.04 -5.16 3.03
C ASN A 38 12.93 -6.22 3.02
N ASN A 39 12.01 -6.18 2.07
CA ASN A 39 11.05 -7.26 1.85
C ASN A 39 11.79 -8.51 1.35
N GLU A 40 11.93 -9.52 2.21
CA GLU A 40 12.61 -10.77 1.89
C GLU A 40 11.98 -11.51 0.70
N ARG A 41 10.65 -11.42 0.51
CA ARG A 41 9.97 -12.04 -0.64
C ARG A 41 10.39 -11.37 -1.95
N LEU A 42 10.45 -10.03 -1.97
CA LEU A 42 10.91 -9.27 -3.14
C LEU A 42 12.39 -9.54 -3.42
N ALA A 43 13.24 -9.53 -2.38
CA ALA A 43 14.66 -9.84 -2.49
C ALA A 43 14.88 -11.24 -3.09
N THR A 44 14.08 -12.22 -2.66
CA THR A 44 14.18 -13.59 -3.15
C THR A 44 13.78 -13.71 -4.63
N ILE A 45 12.70 -13.06 -5.08
CA ILE A 45 12.34 -13.05 -6.51
C ILE A 45 13.43 -12.39 -7.34
N LEU A 46 13.96 -11.26 -6.90
CA LEU A 46 15.06 -10.57 -7.60
C LEU A 46 16.31 -11.45 -7.68
N HIS A 47 16.60 -12.21 -6.62
CA HIS A 47 17.68 -13.19 -6.60
C HIS A 47 17.50 -14.27 -7.67
N TYR A 48 16.31 -14.87 -7.78
CA TYR A 48 16.00 -15.84 -8.83
C TYR A 48 16.01 -15.21 -10.24
N LYS A 49 15.70 -13.91 -10.38
CA LYS A 49 15.86 -13.14 -11.63
C LYS A 49 17.31 -12.72 -11.92
N GLY A 50 18.29 -13.15 -11.13
CA GLY A 50 19.73 -12.98 -11.38
C GLY A 50 20.40 -11.81 -10.66
N LEU A 51 19.68 -11.02 -9.86
CA LEU A 51 20.28 -9.97 -9.04
C LEU A 51 20.99 -10.58 -7.82
N ARG A 52 22.28 -10.28 -7.65
CA ARG A 52 23.06 -10.80 -6.52
C ARG A 52 23.13 -9.76 -5.42
N PHE A 53 22.84 -10.18 -4.20
CA PHE A 53 22.97 -9.36 -3.00
C PHE A 53 24.00 -10.00 -2.08
N GLU A 54 24.87 -9.18 -1.48
CA GLU A 54 25.90 -9.66 -0.57
C GLU A 54 25.27 -10.36 0.65
N ASN A 55 25.80 -11.53 1.02
CA ASN A 55 25.36 -12.33 2.17
C ASN A 55 23.87 -12.72 2.18
N PHE A 56 23.19 -12.68 1.02
CA PHE A 56 21.80 -13.07 0.91
C PHE A 56 21.66 -14.53 0.48
N VAL A 57 20.88 -15.28 1.24
CA VAL A 57 20.49 -16.66 0.92
C VAL A 57 18.97 -16.72 0.90
N ALA A 58 18.39 -17.13 -0.24
CA ALA A 58 16.97 -17.34 -0.38
C ALA A 58 16.51 -18.49 0.53
N LYS A 59 15.54 -18.22 1.41
CA LYS A 59 14.94 -19.23 2.31
C LYS A 59 13.68 -19.87 1.73
N LEU A 60 13.04 -19.19 0.78
CA LEU A 60 11.81 -19.61 0.12
C LEU A 60 12.09 -19.82 -1.36
N THR A 61 11.39 -20.77 -1.96
CA THR A 61 11.39 -20.96 -3.41
C THR A 61 10.60 -19.84 -4.10
N GLN A 62 10.85 -19.64 -5.39
CA GLN A 62 10.08 -18.67 -6.19
C GLN A 62 8.59 -19.03 -6.19
N GLU A 63 8.26 -20.31 -6.29
CA GLU A 63 6.88 -20.79 -6.29
C GLU A 63 6.15 -20.47 -4.99
N GLU A 64 6.77 -20.68 -3.83
CA GLU A 64 6.18 -20.36 -2.51
C GLU A 64 5.96 -18.84 -2.29
N ILE A 65 6.70 -18.01 -3.01
CA ILE A 65 6.50 -16.56 -2.93
C ILE A 65 5.35 -16.13 -3.83
N LEU A 66 5.30 -16.66 -5.06
CA LEU A 66 4.25 -16.36 -6.01
C LEU A 66 2.90 -16.92 -5.55
N ASN A 67 2.89 -18.15 -5.07
CA ASN A 67 1.72 -18.79 -4.48
C ASN A 67 1.66 -18.39 -3.00
N LEU A 68 0.97 -17.29 -2.70
CA LEU A 68 0.81 -16.71 -1.35
C LEU A 68 0.62 -17.76 -0.25
N TYR A 69 -0.09 -18.84 -0.58
CA TYR A 69 -0.25 -20.06 0.20
C TYR A 69 0.06 -21.28 -0.69
N SER A 70 0.37 -22.42 -0.06
CA SER A 70 0.50 -23.70 -0.76
C SER A 70 -0.78 -24.03 -1.54
N THR A 71 -0.60 -24.48 -2.79
CA THR A 71 -1.66 -24.94 -3.71
C THR A 71 -2.45 -26.15 -3.19
N GLU A 72 -1.96 -26.80 -2.15
CA GLU A 72 -2.65 -27.90 -1.46
C GLU A 72 -3.58 -27.42 -0.34
N THR A 73 -3.67 -26.11 -0.10
CA THR A 73 -4.50 -25.54 0.96
C THR A 73 -5.71 -24.77 0.39
N PRO A 74 -6.85 -24.73 1.09
CA PRO A 74 -7.98 -23.89 0.69
C PRO A 74 -7.63 -22.41 0.56
N LEU A 75 -6.68 -21.93 1.38
CA LEU A 75 -6.28 -20.52 1.40
C LEU A 75 -5.71 -20.04 0.06
N PHE A 76 -5.03 -20.91 -0.69
CA PHE A 76 -4.55 -20.58 -2.03
C PHE A 76 -5.72 -20.21 -2.95
N TYR A 77 -6.71 -21.09 -3.04
CA TYR A 77 -7.87 -20.89 -3.91
C TYR A 77 -8.69 -19.68 -3.48
N ILE A 78 -8.82 -19.46 -2.17
CA ILE A 78 -9.51 -18.30 -1.62
C ILE A 78 -8.76 -17.01 -1.98
N ALA A 79 -7.45 -16.92 -1.71
CA ALA A 79 -6.67 -15.71 -1.98
C ALA A 79 -6.63 -15.32 -3.46
N TRP A 80 -6.78 -16.29 -4.36
CA TRP A 80 -6.84 -16.10 -5.81
C TRP A 80 -8.27 -16.06 -6.38
N ASP A 81 -9.29 -16.03 -5.52
CA ASP A 81 -10.71 -15.98 -5.86
C ASP A 81 -11.22 -17.10 -6.80
N LYS A 82 -10.62 -18.29 -6.68
CA LYS A 82 -10.93 -19.48 -7.48
C LYS A 82 -12.03 -20.33 -6.83
N VAL A 83 -13.24 -19.78 -6.79
CA VAL A 83 -14.35 -20.36 -6.01
C VAL A 83 -14.77 -21.76 -6.49
N ASP A 84 -14.71 -22.04 -7.80
CA ASP A 84 -15.15 -23.35 -8.33
C ASP A 84 -14.12 -24.45 -8.04
N ASP A 85 -12.83 -24.14 -8.17
CA ASP A 85 -11.75 -25.03 -7.78
C ASP A 85 -11.77 -25.32 -6.27
N LEU A 86 -12.06 -24.30 -5.46
CA LEU A 86 -12.23 -24.44 -4.01
C LEU A 86 -13.34 -25.43 -3.67
N LYS A 87 -14.52 -25.30 -4.28
CA LYS A 87 -15.67 -26.20 -4.08
C LYS A 87 -15.35 -27.63 -4.47
N ASN A 88 -14.68 -27.80 -5.62
CA ASN A 88 -14.35 -29.12 -6.16
C ASN A 88 -13.31 -29.85 -5.29
N LYS A 89 -12.25 -29.14 -4.85
CA LYS A 89 -11.15 -29.75 -4.09
C LYS A 89 -11.45 -29.87 -2.59
N PHE A 90 -12.28 -29.00 -2.03
CA PHE A 90 -12.60 -28.95 -0.60
C PHE A 90 -14.11 -28.89 -0.33
N PRO A 91 -14.88 -29.94 -0.67
CA PRO A 91 -16.33 -29.95 -0.50
C PRO A 91 -16.78 -29.86 0.98
N ASN A 92 -15.91 -30.27 1.92
CA ASN A 92 -16.16 -30.23 3.36
C ASN A 92 -15.25 -29.22 4.07
N LEU A 93 -15.17 -28.00 3.53
CA LEU A 93 -14.31 -26.95 4.06
C LEU A 93 -14.71 -26.55 5.49
N GLU A 94 -13.75 -26.63 6.43
CA GLU A 94 -13.96 -26.21 7.82
C GLU A 94 -13.88 -24.68 7.95
N LEU A 95 -15.00 -24.04 8.34
CA LEU A 95 -15.14 -22.57 8.26
C LEU A 95 -14.63 -21.82 9.49
N ALA A 96 -14.73 -22.43 10.68
CA ALA A 96 -14.39 -21.79 11.95
C ALA A 96 -12.91 -21.93 12.33
N LYS A 97 -12.22 -22.90 11.72
CA LYS A 97 -10.82 -23.18 12.04
C LYS A 97 -9.91 -22.28 11.24
N LYS A 98 -8.91 -21.71 11.93
CA LYS A 98 -7.80 -21.06 11.25
C LYS A 98 -7.00 -22.12 10.49
N ILE A 99 -6.79 -21.90 9.21
CA ILE A 99 -5.94 -22.78 8.42
C ILE A 99 -4.49 -22.38 8.72
N ASN A 100 -3.67 -23.37 9.10
CA ASN A 100 -2.28 -23.20 9.54
C ASN A 100 -2.12 -22.21 10.71
N ASP A 101 -3.13 -22.14 11.60
CA ASP A 101 -3.20 -21.21 12.74
C ASP A 101 -3.11 -19.71 12.37
N GLU A 102 -3.17 -19.38 11.09
CA GLU A 102 -2.97 -18.02 10.58
C GLU A 102 -4.29 -17.26 10.46
N ILE A 103 -5.21 -17.76 9.62
CA ILE A 103 -6.39 -17.01 9.18
C ILE A 103 -7.58 -17.95 8.90
N THR A 104 -8.80 -17.48 9.15
CA THR A 104 -10.01 -18.24 8.77
C THR A 104 -10.23 -18.15 7.25
N PRO A 105 -10.94 -19.09 6.62
CA PRO A 105 -11.30 -19.01 5.21
C PRO A 105 -11.95 -17.67 4.84
N LEU A 106 -12.93 -17.21 5.63
CA LEU A 106 -13.64 -15.96 5.36
C LEU A 106 -12.72 -14.74 5.52
N ASP A 107 -11.91 -14.69 6.57
CA ASP A 107 -10.94 -13.61 6.75
C ASP A 107 -9.92 -13.56 5.61
N CYS A 108 -9.53 -14.70 5.06
CA CYS A 108 -8.65 -14.76 3.89
C CYS A 108 -9.32 -14.13 2.66
N ALA A 109 -10.59 -14.46 2.41
CA ALA A 109 -11.34 -13.88 1.31
C ALA A 109 -11.47 -12.36 1.46
N ILE A 110 -11.76 -11.89 2.67
CA ILE A 110 -11.84 -10.46 2.99
C ILE A 110 -10.49 -9.75 2.76
N LYS A 111 -9.41 -10.30 3.32
CA LYS A 111 -8.06 -9.71 3.26
C LYS A 111 -7.55 -9.52 1.82
N TYR A 112 -7.88 -10.44 0.93
CA TYR A 112 -7.40 -10.41 -0.46
C TYR A 112 -8.44 -9.92 -1.47
N GLY A 113 -9.58 -9.42 -0.99
CA GLY A 113 -10.63 -8.88 -1.85
C GLY A 113 -11.30 -9.91 -2.76
N SER A 114 -11.29 -11.19 -2.35
CA SER A 114 -11.80 -12.33 -3.13
C SER A 114 -13.31 -12.43 -3.01
N GLU A 115 -14.03 -11.66 -3.83
CA GLU A 115 -15.47 -11.45 -3.71
C GLU A 115 -16.29 -12.72 -3.95
N LEU A 116 -15.92 -13.56 -4.92
CA LEU A 116 -16.65 -14.79 -5.21
C LEU A 116 -16.52 -15.80 -4.07
N CYS A 117 -15.32 -15.98 -3.57
CA CYS A 117 -15.04 -16.82 -2.40
C CYS A 117 -15.70 -16.26 -1.14
N PHE A 118 -15.66 -14.95 -0.93
CA PHE A 118 -16.33 -14.29 0.19
C PHE A 118 -17.82 -14.60 0.21
N ASN A 119 -18.52 -14.39 -0.92
CA ASN A 119 -19.94 -14.66 -1.06
C ASN A 119 -20.26 -16.14 -0.85
N TYR A 120 -19.46 -17.04 -1.43
CA TYR A 120 -19.63 -18.47 -1.22
C TYR A 120 -19.48 -18.87 0.25
N LEU A 121 -18.40 -18.44 0.91
CA LEU A 121 -18.11 -18.75 2.31
C LEU A 121 -19.19 -18.23 3.24
N LYS A 122 -19.70 -17.02 2.99
CA LYS A 122 -20.83 -16.43 3.69
C LYS A 122 -22.10 -17.28 3.53
N ASN A 123 -22.41 -17.70 2.31
CA ASN A 123 -23.62 -18.49 2.02
C ASN A 123 -23.62 -19.87 2.69
N ILE A 124 -22.44 -20.47 2.91
CA ILE A 124 -22.31 -21.73 3.66
C ILE A 124 -22.16 -21.53 5.17
N GLY A 125 -22.35 -20.30 5.67
CA GLY A 125 -22.48 -20.00 7.10
C GLY A 125 -21.19 -19.54 7.79
N ALA A 126 -20.15 -19.13 7.05
CA ALA A 126 -18.96 -18.56 7.67
C ALA A 126 -19.28 -17.25 8.40
N LYS A 127 -18.64 -17.04 9.56
CA LYS A 127 -18.87 -15.88 10.41
C LYS A 127 -17.66 -14.97 10.44
N TYR A 128 -17.92 -13.67 10.52
CA TYR A 128 -16.87 -12.70 10.78
C TYR A 128 -16.18 -12.95 12.11
N THR A 129 -14.88 -12.68 12.13
CA THR A 129 -14.07 -12.62 13.33
C THR A 129 -13.81 -11.17 13.71
N TYR A 130 -13.15 -10.96 14.84
CA TYR A 130 -12.69 -9.62 15.24
C TYR A 130 -11.64 -9.04 14.29
N GLN A 131 -10.94 -9.88 13.51
CA GLN A 131 -9.94 -9.44 12.53
C GLN A 131 -10.58 -9.07 11.18
N SER A 132 -11.78 -9.56 10.88
CA SER A 132 -12.45 -9.32 9.59
C SER A 132 -12.53 -7.83 9.25
N ILE A 133 -12.81 -6.98 10.24
CA ILE A 133 -12.92 -5.52 10.06
C ILE A 133 -11.59 -4.95 9.57
N LYS A 134 -10.48 -5.31 10.24
CA LYS A 134 -9.13 -4.89 9.85
C LYS A 134 -8.82 -5.38 8.44
N TYR A 135 -9.12 -6.64 8.13
CA TYR A 135 -8.86 -7.20 6.81
C TYR A 135 -9.68 -6.54 5.69
N ALA A 136 -10.93 -6.15 5.95
CA ALA A 136 -11.76 -5.47 4.96
C ALA A 136 -11.18 -4.10 4.60
N VAL A 137 -10.64 -3.39 5.60
CA VAL A 137 -9.96 -2.11 5.39
C VAL A 137 -8.63 -2.30 4.65
N GLN A 138 -7.95 -3.43 4.81
CA GLN A 138 -6.70 -3.74 4.10
C GLN A 138 -6.92 -4.20 2.65
N GLY A 139 -7.95 -5.00 2.38
CA GLY A 139 -8.12 -5.76 1.14
C GLY A 139 -8.53 -4.96 -0.11
N SER A 140 -8.69 -3.64 0.01
CA SER A 140 -9.05 -2.70 -1.08
C SER A 140 -10.36 -2.98 -1.83
N ASN A 141 -11.08 -4.06 -1.53
CA ASN A 141 -12.35 -4.40 -2.15
C ASN A 141 -13.49 -3.67 -1.42
N THR A 142 -13.99 -2.60 -2.04
CA THR A 142 -15.05 -1.75 -1.50
C THR A 142 -16.39 -2.46 -1.40
N ASN A 143 -16.69 -3.44 -2.27
CA ASN A 143 -17.92 -4.23 -2.18
C ASN A 143 -17.99 -5.04 -0.88
N ILE A 144 -16.90 -5.76 -0.55
CA ILE A 144 -16.80 -6.52 0.70
C ILE A 144 -16.91 -5.57 1.91
N PHE A 145 -16.20 -4.43 1.85
CA PHE A 145 -16.23 -3.41 2.90
C PHE A 145 -17.66 -2.91 3.16
N MET A 146 -18.37 -2.52 2.09
CA MET A 146 -19.74 -1.98 2.16
C MET A 146 -20.74 -3.05 2.61
N GLN A 147 -20.63 -4.28 2.12
CA GLN A 147 -21.52 -5.35 2.56
C GLN A 147 -21.34 -5.64 4.06
N MET A 148 -20.10 -5.68 4.56
CA MET A 148 -19.84 -5.84 5.99
C MET A 148 -20.41 -4.68 6.82
N LEU A 149 -20.38 -3.46 6.28
CA LEU A 149 -21.00 -2.30 6.92
C LEU A 149 -22.52 -2.44 7.02
N GLU A 150 -23.18 -2.81 5.93
CA GLU A 150 -24.63 -3.04 5.87
C GLU A 150 -25.08 -4.15 6.83
N GLU A 151 -24.21 -5.14 7.05
CA GLU A 151 -24.40 -6.19 8.05
C GLU A 151 -24.07 -5.76 9.49
N GLY A 152 -23.88 -4.47 9.73
CA GLY A 152 -23.74 -3.86 11.05
C GLY A 152 -22.35 -3.94 11.66
N LYS A 153 -21.28 -4.13 10.86
CA LYS A 153 -19.90 -4.02 11.36
C LYS A 153 -19.49 -2.56 11.51
N SER A 154 -18.89 -2.23 12.66
CA SER A 154 -18.30 -0.92 12.90
C SER A 154 -16.84 -0.90 12.46
N TYR A 155 -16.43 0.23 11.86
CA TYR A 155 -15.06 0.51 11.44
C TYR A 155 -14.41 1.61 12.28
N ASP A 156 -14.83 1.77 13.55
CA ASP A 156 -14.25 2.78 14.45
C ASP A 156 -12.72 2.66 14.53
N LYS A 157 -12.03 3.80 14.41
CA LYS A 157 -10.58 3.94 14.50
C LYS A 157 -9.79 3.13 13.45
N MET A 158 -10.29 3.05 12.22
CA MET A 158 -9.65 2.31 11.11
C MET A 158 -8.98 3.20 10.06
N ILE A 159 -9.09 4.53 10.14
CA ILE A 159 -8.55 5.43 9.12
C ILE A 159 -7.05 5.25 8.87
N ASN A 160 -6.23 5.10 9.92
CA ASN A 160 -4.79 4.86 9.74
C ASN A 160 -4.51 3.51 9.08
N THR A 161 -5.31 2.48 9.38
CA THR A 161 -5.18 1.17 8.70
C THR A 161 -5.47 1.32 7.20
N ALA A 162 -6.47 2.11 6.82
CA ALA A 162 -6.78 2.38 5.42
C ALA A 162 -5.62 3.10 4.72
N LEU A 163 -5.06 4.12 5.36
CA LEU A 163 -3.95 4.91 4.82
C LEU A 163 -2.65 4.10 4.72
N ASP A 164 -2.31 3.31 5.73
CA ASP A 164 -1.15 2.41 5.71
C ASP A 164 -1.21 1.40 4.56
N ASN A 165 -2.43 1.00 4.17
CA ASN A 165 -2.69 0.10 3.04
C ASN A 165 -3.01 0.84 1.74
N ARG A 166 -2.91 2.18 1.75
CA ARG A 166 -3.12 3.07 0.60
C ARG A 166 -4.50 2.94 -0.03
N ASN A 167 -5.50 2.65 0.80
CA ASN A 167 -6.91 2.53 0.42
C ASN A 167 -7.61 3.87 0.66
N TYR A 168 -7.29 4.86 -0.18
CA TYR A 168 -7.77 6.24 -0.03
C TYR A 168 -9.29 6.37 -0.09
N GLU A 169 -9.97 5.56 -0.91
CA GLU A 169 -11.44 5.56 -1.00
C GLU A 169 -12.09 5.15 0.34
N ILE A 170 -11.55 4.10 0.98
CA ILE A 170 -11.99 3.67 2.31
C ILE A 170 -11.63 4.75 3.36
N ALA A 171 -10.45 5.35 3.28
CA ALA A 171 -10.05 6.42 4.20
C ALA A 171 -10.99 7.64 4.08
N GLU A 172 -11.37 8.03 2.86
CA GLU A 172 -12.33 9.10 2.59
C GLU A 172 -13.70 8.78 3.17
N TYR A 173 -14.16 7.54 3.00
CA TYR A 173 -15.40 7.06 3.57
C TYR A 173 -15.39 7.17 5.10
N LEU A 174 -14.33 6.68 5.75
CA LEU A 174 -14.18 6.74 7.20
C LEU A 174 -14.13 8.18 7.73
N LYS A 175 -13.45 9.09 7.01
CA LYS A 175 -13.43 10.50 7.38
C LYS A 175 -14.80 11.14 7.25
N SER A 176 -15.46 10.97 6.10
CA SER A 176 -16.73 11.64 5.79
C SER A 176 -17.92 11.13 6.60
N HIS A 177 -17.97 9.83 6.90
CA HIS A 177 -19.12 9.20 7.56
C HIS A 177 -18.93 8.95 9.06
N TYR A 178 -17.68 8.79 9.52
CA TYR A 178 -17.36 8.55 10.93
C TYR A 178 -16.59 9.70 11.59
N GLY A 179 -16.23 10.75 10.84
CA GLY A 179 -15.45 11.87 11.37
C GLY A 179 -14.07 11.44 11.85
N GLN A 180 -13.53 10.32 11.35
CA GLN A 180 -12.22 9.84 11.77
C GLN A 180 -11.13 10.73 11.18
N GLU A 181 -10.16 11.10 12.01
CA GLU A 181 -8.98 11.83 11.60
C GLU A 181 -7.74 10.93 11.75
N PRO A 182 -6.77 11.03 10.83
CA PRO A 182 -5.54 10.26 10.91
C PRO A 182 -4.61 10.79 12.00
N ASP A 183 -3.69 9.94 12.46
CA ASP A 183 -2.83 10.24 13.63
C ASP A 183 -1.91 11.44 13.35
N SER A 184 -1.30 11.52 12.15
CA SER A 184 -0.44 12.65 11.76
C SER A 184 0.00 12.59 10.28
N ILE A 185 -0.14 13.71 9.55
CA ILE A 185 0.48 13.90 8.22
C ILE A 185 2.00 13.71 8.31
N ALA A 186 2.57 14.27 9.37
CA ALA A 186 3.99 14.29 9.59
C ALA A 186 4.58 12.90 9.84
N GLU A 187 3.82 12.04 10.52
CA GLU A 187 4.17 10.62 10.68
C GLU A 187 4.11 9.88 9.34
N SER A 188 3.09 10.18 8.53
CA SER A 188 2.99 9.64 7.16
C SER A 188 4.20 10.02 6.31
N MET A 189 4.66 11.28 6.38
CA MET A 189 5.87 11.73 5.68
C MET A 189 7.15 11.08 6.23
N TYR A 190 7.26 10.92 7.56
CA TYR A 190 8.41 10.27 8.20
C TYR A 190 8.61 8.82 7.72
N PHE A 191 7.52 8.08 7.52
CA PHE A 191 7.55 6.71 7.00
C PHE A 191 7.60 6.63 5.45
N GLY A 192 7.72 7.77 4.76
CA GLY A 192 7.76 7.82 3.30
C GLY A 192 6.42 7.51 2.63
N ASN A 193 5.31 7.60 3.36
CA ASN A 193 3.95 7.54 2.84
C ASN A 193 3.57 8.89 2.24
N TYR A 194 4.35 9.38 1.27
CA TYR A 194 4.14 10.69 0.64
C TYR A 194 2.80 10.81 -0.07
N ASP A 195 2.29 9.70 -0.62
CA ASP A 195 0.96 9.67 -1.24
C ASP A 195 -0.15 9.86 -0.20
N VAL A 196 -0.02 9.23 0.98
CA VAL A 196 -0.90 9.47 2.13
C VAL A 196 -0.76 10.92 2.58
N ALA A 197 0.45 11.43 2.77
CA ALA A 197 0.66 12.80 3.19
C ALA A 197 0.07 13.80 2.18
N SER A 198 0.27 13.60 0.89
CA SER A 198 -0.30 14.40 -0.20
C SER A 198 -1.83 14.35 -0.17
N TYR A 199 -2.40 13.16 -0.02
CA TYR A 199 -3.84 12.97 0.15
C TYR A 199 -4.37 13.74 1.37
N LEU A 200 -3.74 13.59 2.54
CA LEU A 200 -4.13 14.31 3.75
C LEU A 200 -3.99 15.84 3.63
N LEU A 201 -2.95 16.32 2.94
CA LEU A 201 -2.78 17.75 2.61
C LEU A 201 -3.91 18.25 1.72
N SER A 202 -4.29 17.49 0.69
CA SER A 202 -5.40 17.84 -0.20
C SER A 202 -6.74 17.93 0.53
N LEU A 203 -6.89 17.19 1.63
CA LEU A 203 -8.05 17.22 2.52
C LEU A 203 -7.98 18.31 3.60
N GLY A 204 -6.97 19.20 3.56
CA GLY A 204 -6.80 20.30 4.51
C GLY A 204 -6.43 19.88 5.93
N CYS A 205 -5.94 18.66 6.13
CA CYS A 205 -5.49 18.21 7.46
C CYS A 205 -4.28 19.05 7.92
N ASN A 206 -4.17 19.29 9.23
CA ASN A 206 -3.13 20.15 9.79
C ASN A 206 -1.77 19.42 9.82
N LEU A 207 -0.73 20.04 9.24
CA LEU A 207 0.64 19.58 9.38
C LEU A 207 1.13 19.87 10.82
N ASN A 208 1.43 18.83 11.59
CA ASN A 208 1.96 19.02 12.93
C ASN A 208 3.32 19.77 12.87
N ASN A 209 3.37 20.98 13.44
CA ASN A 209 4.47 21.94 13.28
C ASN A 209 5.87 21.39 13.63
N THR A 210 5.96 20.48 14.60
CA THR A 210 7.24 19.91 15.09
C THR A 210 7.96 19.07 14.04
N TYR A 211 7.22 18.41 13.14
CA TYR A 211 7.79 17.50 12.14
C TYR A 211 8.05 18.19 10.79
N ILE A 212 7.34 19.27 10.46
CA ILE A 212 7.68 20.16 9.33
C ILE A 212 9.11 20.67 9.48
N ILE A 213 9.50 21.05 10.69
CA ILE A 213 10.86 21.50 10.99
C ILE A 213 11.88 20.38 10.70
N PHE A 214 11.55 19.13 11.05
CA PHE A 214 12.43 17.98 10.82
C PHE A 214 12.53 17.58 9.35
N LEU A 215 11.44 17.73 8.59
CA LEU A 215 11.39 17.45 7.16
C LEU A 215 12.05 18.58 6.33
N LEU A 216 11.89 19.84 6.75
CA LEU A 216 12.67 20.96 6.24
C LEU A 216 14.15 20.77 6.57
N MET A 217 14.50 20.35 7.78
CA MET A 217 15.88 20.03 8.16
C MET A 217 16.43 18.89 7.30
N SER A 218 15.67 17.82 7.02
CA SER A 218 16.16 16.73 6.16
C SER A 218 16.27 17.15 4.70
N ILE A 219 15.36 17.98 4.18
CA ILE A 219 15.44 18.60 2.85
C ILE A 219 16.58 19.64 2.75
N ILE A 220 16.96 20.31 3.83
CA ILE A 220 18.06 21.30 3.88
C ILE A 220 19.43 20.62 4.13
N VAL A 221 19.46 19.52 4.89
CA VAL A 221 20.68 18.78 5.24
C VAL A 221 21.08 17.78 4.15
N LEU A 222 20.14 17.14 3.44
CA LEU A 222 20.47 16.25 2.30
C LEU A 222 21.29 16.95 1.18
N PRO A 223 20.95 18.17 0.74
CA PRO A 223 21.72 18.93 -0.25
C PRO A 223 23.12 19.32 0.22
N TYR A 224 23.35 19.37 1.53
CA TYR A 224 24.68 19.64 2.07
C TYR A 224 25.65 18.46 1.87
N TYR A 225 25.11 17.23 1.74
CA TYR A 225 25.88 16.00 1.54
C TYR A 225 25.82 15.43 0.12
N PHE A 226 24.76 15.70 -0.64
CA PHE A 226 24.66 15.33 -2.05
C PHE A 226 25.03 16.51 -2.95
N SER A 227 26.26 16.44 -3.47
CA SER A 227 26.93 17.26 -4.50
C SER A 227 26.16 18.44 -5.13
N ILE A 228 26.89 19.54 -5.30
CA ILE A 228 26.52 20.80 -5.98
C ILE A 228 25.67 20.62 -7.26
N GLY A 229 25.82 19.52 -8.00
CA GLY A 229 25.03 19.22 -9.20
C GLY A 229 23.54 18.93 -8.94
N ALA A 230 23.19 18.24 -7.85
CA ALA A 230 21.79 17.97 -7.50
C ALA A 230 21.10 19.24 -6.98
N LEU A 231 21.84 20.08 -6.22
CA LEU A 231 21.38 21.40 -5.78
C LEU A 231 21.11 22.31 -6.98
N HIS A 232 21.96 22.30 -8.00
CA HIS A 232 21.73 23.09 -9.22
C HIS A 232 20.46 22.67 -9.95
N CYS A 233 20.22 21.37 -10.14
CA CYS A 233 19.01 20.88 -10.79
C CYS A 233 17.74 21.20 -9.97
N PHE A 234 17.81 21.11 -8.64
CA PHE A 234 16.68 21.38 -7.76
C PHE A 234 16.37 22.87 -7.64
N LEU A 235 17.40 23.73 -7.54
CA LEU A 235 17.25 25.19 -7.58
C LEU A 235 16.66 25.64 -8.92
N GLN A 236 17.11 25.04 -10.01
CA GLN A 236 16.58 25.34 -11.34
C GLN A 236 15.11 24.93 -11.45
N PHE A 237 14.74 23.73 -10.97
CA PHE A 237 13.35 23.29 -10.91
C PHE A 237 12.46 24.16 -10.00
N SER A 238 12.96 24.54 -8.82
CA SER A 238 12.27 25.44 -7.88
C SER A 238 12.09 26.85 -8.43
N LEU A 239 13.09 27.40 -9.13
CA LEU A 239 13.00 28.66 -9.85
C LEU A 239 11.95 28.58 -10.96
N TYR A 240 11.94 27.53 -11.77
CA TYR A 240 10.93 27.36 -12.82
C TYR A 240 9.50 27.22 -12.25
N SER A 241 9.33 26.47 -11.16
CA SER A 241 8.02 26.29 -10.52
C SER A 241 7.51 27.58 -9.87
N SER A 242 8.37 28.32 -9.18
CA SER A 242 8.01 29.60 -8.56
C SER A 242 7.75 30.70 -9.59
N LEU A 243 8.50 30.73 -10.71
CA LEU A 243 8.21 31.60 -11.85
C LEU A 243 6.86 31.26 -12.49
N SER A 244 6.56 29.98 -12.72
CA SER A 244 5.26 29.54 -13.26
C SER A 244 4.11 29.99 -12.38
N LEU A 245 4.22 29.80 -11.06
CA LEU A 245 3.21 30.23 -10.09
C LEU A 245 3.06 31.76 -10.07
N PHE A 246 4.16 32.51 -10.17
CA PHE A 246 4.13 33.97 -10.24
C PHE A 246 3.47 34.46 -11.53
N TYR A 247 3.72 33.81 -12.67
CA TYR A 247 3.06 34.12 -13.95
C TYR A 247 1.56 33.83 -13.90
N GLU A 248 1.13 32.74 -13.28
CA GLU A 248 -0.30 32.43 -13.10
C GLU A 248 -0.99 33.45 -12.20
N ILE A 249 -0.35 33.86 -11.10
CA ILE A 249 -0.89 34.90 -10.20
C ILE A 249 -0.96 36.25 -10.90
N LEU A 250 0.08 36.64 -11.65
CA LEU A 250 0.12 37.90 -12.40
C LEU A 250 -0.95 37.92 -13.49
N PHE A 251 -1.14 36.80 -14.19
CA PHE A 251 -2.19 36.64 -15.20
C PHE A 251 -3.58 36.79 -14.60
N LEU A 252 -3.83 36.17 -13.44
CA LEU A 252 -5.09 36.34 -12.68
C LEU A 252 -5.30 37.80 -12.26
N PHE A 253 -4.25 38.49 -11.81
CA PHE A 253 -4.32 39.88 -11.39
C PHE A 253 -4.64 40.83 -12.56
N ILE A 254 -4.03 40.62 -13.72
CA ILE A 254 -4.32 41.38 -14.94
C ILE A 254 -5.76 41.11 -15.39
N PHE A 255 -6.21 39.85 -15.35
CA PHE A 255 -7.58 39.48 -15.72
C PHE A 255 -8.63 40.16 -14.83
N ILE A 256 -8.36 40.29 -13.53
CA ILE A 256 -9.25 40.98 -12.57
C ILE A 256 -9.28 42.50 -12.80
N ILE A 257 -8.18 43.11 -13.25
CA ILE A 257 -8.11 44.57 -13.47
C ILE A 257 -8.78 44.98 -14.81
N VAL A 258 -8.83 44.07 -15.79
CA VAL A 258 -9.35 44.35 -17.14
C VAL A 258 -10.86 44.05 -17.27
N LEU A 259 -11.47 43.37 -16.30
CA LEU A 259 -12.91 43.11 -16.20
C LEU A 259 -13.62 44.17 -15.35
#